data_AF-A0A8A4TU10-F1
#
_entry.id   AF-A0A8A4TU10-F1
#
_cell.length_a   1.000
_cell.length_b   1.000
_cell.length_c   1.000
_cell.angle_alpha   90.00
_cell.angle_beta   90.00
_cell.angle_gamma   90.00
#
_symmetry.space_group_name_H-M   'P 1'
#
loop_
_entity.id
_entity.type
_entity.pdbx_description
1 polymer ?
#
loop_
_entity_poly.entity_id
_entity_poly.type
_entity_poly.pdbx_seq_one_letter_code
_entity_poly.pdbx_strand_id
1 'polypeptide(L)'
;MTTSQQIDRQLWNRLDQVPEIGVHPQAECLKRIVAGQTSMTSKGFPYISEESFQTFVCRVPHLFSNGLAILKWVDGVLHHVRGWEDLEPCSRDSALRALKVIQNMVYTASITAPSDLWLVRQVLSTHKSLAIVGWLKSGNGLSPEAFAKEHQFNERQLKIDLHFLYSRGYLRLEDGTFFLSEDEAVRQLFAHLTILPKRDRGDMTKLWMRWFAGEEKDPEGGSLRDRLEAWLSFEAKKTRPQTSWIAGQWEVELGYRLLPVVLAMRARGLTLKLERQAVFSEIVPRSFPSLMDLLSRTGLVHDDRVTLLGARVFERGPGPFGIVGAYTSYLEHLDEILRGKVGHSWVSRGENVAASQDANRKSFASANKALDDFCTRFQFDYDVFIEHAVGKGEATRQRFERDRDERLRYFGADLEDAAIDEAIKEQERGVLPKNMKFIRSADIGEPSKITEALKAEGLDGKSAVMVVGNGFHEIRDQSDTKMIQVLNGYREAGILLIFTEETGLTDSDLLNTAWNTYHAGFRHVHEMSGQGLRPSWRNEKGEGMMSWSECAEKADYRVLHRYTATTRTIYPYKKGRRKNPSISVTYFCVPEALCRSLNISLEDCGRA
;
A
#
# COMPACT_ATOMS: atom_id res chain seq x y z
N MET A 1 -11.32 22.87 19.05
CA MET A 1 -12.24 22.45 20.13
C MET A 1 -11.58 21.28 20.84
N THR A 2 -11.03 21.49 22.04
CA THR A 2 -10.41 20.45 22.85
C THR A 2 -11.48 19.72 23.64
N THR A 3 -12.00 18.64 23.09
CA THR A 3 -12.68 17.60 23.88
C THR A 3 -11.64 17.09 24.88
N SER A 4 -11.86 17.28 26.18
CA SER A 4 -10.99 16.71 27.21
C SER A 4 -11.01 15.20 27.08
N GLN A 5 -9.88 14.57 26.77
CA GLN A 5 -9.76 13.11 26.78
C GLN A 5 -10.34 12.56 28.08
N GLN A 6 -11.30 11.65 27.98
CA GLN A 6 -11.71 10.88 29.14
C GLN A 6 -10.62 9.84 29.40
N ILE A 7 -9.81 10.09 30.43
CA ILE A 7 -8.73 9.20 30.89
C ILE A 7 -9.28 8.35 32.04
N ASP A 8 -9.03 7.05 31.99
CA ASP A 8 -9.23 6.17 33.13
C ASP A 8 -8.13 6.44 34.18
N ARG A 9 -8.50 7.11 35.27
CA ARG A 9 -7.57 7.52 36.33
C ARG A 9 -7.00 6.35 37.12
N GLN A 10 -7.77 5.27 37.29
CA GLN A 10 -7.29 4.09 38.01
C GLN A 10 -6.21 3.39 37.20
N LEU A 11 -6.46 3.18 35.91
CA LEU A 11 -5.49 2.63 34.97
C LEU A 11 -4.26 3.53 34.83
N TRP A 12 -4.44 4.85 34.74
CA TRP A 12 -3.34 5.82 34.69
C TRP A 12 -2.39 5.68 35.89
N ASN A 13 -2.93 5.65 37.11
CA ASN A 13 -2.12 5.54 38.33
C ASN A 13 -1.41 4.18 38.44
N ARG A 14 -2.02 3.11 37.94
CA ARG A 14 -1.38 1.78 37.87
C ARG A 14 -0.23 1.74 36.88
N LEU A 15 -0.39 2.39 35.74
CA LEU A 15 0.67 2.52 34.74
C LEU A 15 1.90 3.26 35.29
N ASP A 16 1.74 4.24 36.19
CA ASP A 16 2.88 4.90 36.85
C ASP A 16 3.75 3.96 37.69
N GLN A 17 3.24 2.78 38.07
CA GLN A 17 3.97 1.77 38.83
C GLN A 17 4.76 0.79 37.93
N VAL A 18 4.61 0.88 36.61
CA VAL A 18 5.27 0.01 35.64
C VAL A 18 6.67 0.56 35.32
N PRO A 19 7.77 -0.16 35.64
CA PRO A 19 9.13 0.35 35.46
C PRO A 19 9.43 0.80 34.03
N GLU A 20 8.92 0.08 33.03
CA GLU A 20 9.12 0.36 31.61
C GLU A 20 8.54 1.70 31.17
N ILE A 21 7.55 2.23 31.92
CA ILE A 21 6.99 3.57 31.67
C ILE A 21 8.02 4.66 31.96
N GLY A 22 8.86 4.53 32.98
CA GLY A 22 9.87 5.56 33.28
C GLY A 22 11.00 5.67 32.24
N VAL A 23 11.14 4.69 31.34
CA VAL A 23 12.33 4.52 30.50
C VAL A 23 12.14 5.07 29.08
N HIS A 24 10.91 5.09 28.55
CA HIS A 24 10.67 5.49 27.17
C HIS A 24 10.54 7.03 27.04
N PRO A 25 11.24 7.71 26.12
CA PRO A 25 11.19 9.17 25.97
C PRO A 25 9.78 9.75 25.72
N GLN A 26 8.88 8.92 25.17
CA GLN A 26 7.48 9.27 24.89
C GLN A 26 6.47 8.56 25.80
N ALA A 27 6.92 8.11 26.98
CA ALA A 27 6.10 7.31 27.88
C ALA A 27 4.80 8.01 28.29
N GLU A 28 4.81 9.31 28.58
CA GLU A 28 3.59 10.05 28.93
C GLU A 28 2.55 10.02 27.80
N CYS A 29 2.98 10.20 26.55
CA CYS A 29 2.10 10.11 25.39
C CYS A 29 1.52 8.69 25.23
N LEU A 30 2.37 7.67 25.36
CA LEU A 30 1.96 6.26 25.26
C LEU A 30 1.02 5.85 26.40
N LYS A 31 1.30 6.29 27.63
CA LYS A 31 0.46 6.08 28.82
C LYS A 31 -0.92 6.69 28.63
N ARG A 32 -0.99 7.92 28.09
CA ARG A 32 -2.24 8.60 27.75
C ARG A 32 -3.07 7.86 26.71
N ILE A 33 -2.43 7.19 25.77
CA ILE A 33 -3.13 6.35 24.78
C ILE A 33 -3.67 5.08 25.46
N VAL A 34 -2.87 4.41 26.29
CA VAL A 34 -3.28 3.18 26.99
C VAL A 34 -4.42 3.43 27.97
N ALA A 35 -4.39 4.54 28.70
CA ALA A 35 -5.45 4.96 29.61
C ALA A 35 -6.64 5.64 28.92
N GLY A 36 -6.61 5.74 27.58
CA GLY A 36 -7.67 6.35 26.78
C GLY A 36 -8.83 5.40 26.49
N GLN A 37 -9.86 5.95 25.86
CA GLN A 37 -11.03 5.18 25.42
C GLN A 37 -10.67 4.24 24.25
N THR A 38 -11.20 3.01 24.34
CA THR A 38 -11.10 2.01 23.27
C THR A 38 -12.46 1.41 22.93
N SER A 39 -12.56 0.78 21.77
CA SER A 39 -13.77 0.07 21.33
C SER A 39 -13.41 -1.09 20.40
N MET A 40 -14.42 -1.76 19.87
CA MET A 40 -14.30 -2.89 18.94
C MET A 40 -15.19 -2.67 17.71
N THR A 41 -14.70 -3.05 16.53
CA THR A 41 -15.53 -3.19 15.33
C THR A 41 -16.53 -4.33 15.50
N SER A 42 -17.58 -4.33 14.66
CA SER A 42 -18.46 -5.50 14.47
C SER A 42 -17.73 -6.77 14.02
N LYS A 43 -16.52 -6.64 13.46
CA LYS A 43 -15.64 -7.75 13.05
C LYS A 43 -14.60 -8.14 14.13
N GLY A 44 -14.69 -7.59 15.34
CA GLY A 44 -13.79 -7.95 16.45
C GLY A 44 -12.39 -7.31 16.40
N PHE A 45 -12.14 -6.31 15.55
CA PHE A 45 -10.90 -5.52 15.58
C PHE A 45 -10.95 -4.37 16.60
N PRO A 46 -9.89 -4.17 17.41
CA PRO A 46 -9.83 -3.09 18.40
C PRO A 46 -9.56 -1.73 17.75
N TYR A 47 -10.09 -0.69 18.38
CA TYR A 47 -9.85 0.71 18.04
C TYR A 47 -9.56 1.56 19.27
N ILE A 48 -8.82 2.65 19.08
CA ILE A 48 -8.59 3.71 20.06
C ILE A 48 -9.43 4.95 19.70
N SER A 49 -9.50 5.95 20.59
CA SER A 49 -10.13 7.23 20.27
C SER A 49 -9.34 8.01 19.20
N GLU A 50 -10.03 8.89 18.46
CA GLU A 50 -9.39 9.80 17.50
C GLU A 50 -8.30 10.64 18.16
N GLU A 51 -8.54 11.16 19.37
CA GLU A 51 -7.55 11.93 20.13
C GLU A 51 -6.31 11.09 20.50
N SER A 52 -6.49 9.82 20.87
CA SER A 52 -5.38 8.91 21.16
C SER A 52 -4.57 8.65 19.89
N PHE A 53 -5.23 8.45 18.75
CA PHE A 53 -4.57 8.30 17.47
C PHE A 53 -3.79 9.56 17.08
N GLN A 54 -4.40 10.74 17.21
CA GLN A 54 -3.74 12.03 16.96
C GLN A 54 -2.55 12.26 17.88
N THR A 55 -2.65 11.87 19.16
CA THR A 55 -1.54 11.90 20.10
C THR A 55 -0.40 11.00 19.62
N PHE A 56 -0.71 9.79 19.17
CA PHE A 56 0.30 8.87 18.65
C PHE A 56 0.99 9.45 17.41
N VAL A 57 0.21 9.78 16.37
CA VAL A 57 0.81 10.22 15.11
C VAL A 57 1.54 11.54 15.26
N CYS A 58 1.07 12.51 16.06
CA CYS A 58 1.73 13.80 16.14
C CYS A 58 2.94 13.83 17.09
N ARG A 59 3.03 12.93 18.07
CA ARG A 59 4.01 13.06 19.18
C ARG A 59 4.91 11.87 19.40
N VAL A 60 4.62 10.73 18.77
CA VAL A 60 5.37 9.47 18.99
C VAL A 60 6.12 9.09 17.72
N PRO A 61 7.45 9.27 17.66
CA PRO A 61 8.26 8.72 16.58
C PRO A 61 8.23 7.20 16.66
N HIS A 62 7.87 6.54 15.55
CA HIS A 62 7.58 5.10 15.56
C HIS A 62 8.17 4.35 14.36
N LEU A 63 9.09 4.99 13.63
CA LEU A 63 9.84 4.35 12.55
C LEU A 63 11.06 3.59 13.08
N PHE A 64 11.39 2.48 12.41
CA PHE A 64 12.65 1.75 12.57
C PHE A 64 12.98 1.42 14.04
N SER A 65 14.18 1.78 14.51
CA SER A 65 14.62 1.56 15.90
C SER A 65 13.69 2.20 16.95
N ASN A 66 13.03 3.33 16.64
CA ASN A 66 12.02 3.91 17.54
C ASN A 66 10.78 3.01 17.62
N GLY A 67 10.34 2.46 16.48
CA GLY A 67 9.29 1.45 16.44
C GLY A 67 9.63 0.20 17.26
N LEU A 68 10.86 -0.33 17.13
CA LEU A 68 11.31 -1.46 17.94
C LEU A 68 11.29 -1.13 19.44
N ALA A 69 11.72 0.07 19.83
CA ALA A 69 11.68 0.52 21.22
C ALA A 69 10.24 0.57 21.77
N ILE A 70 9.28 1.05 20.96
CA ILE A 70 7.85 1.03 21.32
C ILE A 70 7.35 -0.41 21.45
N LEU A 71 7.74 -1.33 20.57
CA LEU A 71 7.33 -2.74 20.69
C LEU A 71 7.87 -3.40 21.95
N LYS A 72 9.12 -3.12 22.33
CA LYS A 72 9.70 -3.57 23.61
C LYS A 72 8.93 -2.99 24.80
N TRP A 73 8.60 -1.70 24.73
CA TRP A 73 7.77 -1.04 25.74
C TRP A 73 6.38 -1.67 25.85
N VAL A 74 5.71 -1.92 24.73
CA VAL A 74 4.39 -2.57 24.69
C VAL A 74 4.46 -3.96 25.32
N ASP A 75 5.49 -4.75 25.03
CA ASP A 75 5.65 -6.10 25.59
C ASP A 75 5.83 -6.07 27.13
N GLY A 76 6.64 -5.14 27.63
CA GLY A 76 6.81 -4.92 29.07
C GLY A 76 5.51 -4.51 29.76
N VAL A 77 4.82 -3.49 29.24
CA VAL A 77 3.53 -3.06 29.82
C VAL A 77 2.47 -4.16 29.73
N LEU A 78 2.43 -4.92 28.63
CA LEU A 78 1.50 -6.03 28.44
C LEU A 78 1.68 -7.14 29.48
N HIS A 79 2.93 -7.43 29.88
CA HIS A 79 3.24 -8.38 30.94
C HIS A 79 2.57 -7.97 32.27
N HIS A 80 2.67 -6.70 32.64
CA HIS A 80 2.05 -6.16 33.86
C HIS A 80 0.53 -6.11 33.79
N VAL A 81 -0.06 -5.57 32.71
CA VAL A 81 -1.51 -5.41 32.56
C VAL A 81 -2.25 -6.75 32.65
N ARG A 82 -1.63 -7.84 32.17
CA ARG A 82 -2.20 -9.19 32.28
C ARG A 82 -2.26 -9.72 33.71
N GLY A 83 -1.34 -9.26 34.57
CA GLY A 83 -1.27 -9.65 35.98
C GLY A 83 -2.09 -8.77 36.94
N TRP A 84 -2.74 -7.71 36.45
CA TRP A 84 -3.60 -6.86 37.28
C TRP A 84 -4.98 -7.49 37.45
N GLU A 85 -5.10 -8.37 38.45
CA GLU A 85 -6.37 -9.01 38.85
C GLU A 85 -7.30 -8.05 39.61
N ASP A 86 -6.73 -7.00 40.21
CA ASP A 86 -7.43 -6.00 41.03
C ASP A 86 -8.07 -4.87 40.20
N LEU A 87 -7.73 -4.76 38.92
CA LEU A 87 -8.28 -3.75 38.02
C LEU A 87 -9.63 -4.24 37.46
N GLU A 88 -10.59 -3.33 37.29
CA GLU A 88 -11.87 -3.70 36.69
C GLU A 88 -11.67 -4.34 35.30
N PRO A 89 -12.39 -5.42 34.96
CA PRO A 89 -12.20 -6.12 33.68
C PRO A 89 -12.32 -5.21 32.46
N CYS A 90 -13.24 -4.24 32.49
CA CYS A 90 -13.45 -3.28 31.40
C CYS A 90 -12.23 -2.38 31.15
N SER A 91 -11.59 -1.89 32.21
CA SER A 91 -10.37 -1.08 32.17
C SER A 91 -9.19 -1.90 31.68
N ARG A 92 -9.07 -3.14 32.16
CA ARG A 92 -7.98 -4.05 31.76
C ARG A 92 -8.08 -4.39 30.29
N ASP A 93 -9.28 -4.76 29.83
CA ASP A 93 -9.53 -5.05 28.42
C ASP A 93 -9.33 -3.81 27.54
N SER A 94 -9.64 -2.61 28.06
CA SER A 94 -9.36 -1.36 27.36
C SER A 94 -7.86 -1.15 27.15
N ALA A 95 -7.05 -1.33 28.19
CA ALA A 95 -5.60 -1.25 28.10
C ALA A 95 -5.02 -2.26 27.09
N LEU A 96 -5.49 -3.51 27.14
CA LEU A 96 -5.07 -4.57 26.21
C LEU A 96 -5.41 -4.22 24.75
N ARG A 97 -6.60 -3.65 24.50
CA ARG A 97 -6.98 -3.16 23.17
C ARG A 97 -6.08 -2.02 22.70
N ALA A 98 -5.81 -1.04 23.56
CA ALA A 98 -4.95 0.09 23.22
C ALA A 98 -3.52 -0.36 22.88
N LEU A 99 -2.92 -1.23 23.71
CA LEU A 99 -1.61 -1.83 23.46
C LEU A 99 -1.58 -2.60 22.14
N LYS A 100 -2.65 -3.35 21.82
CA LYS A 100 -2.75 -4.06 20.54
C LYS A 100 -2.81 -3.11 19.35
N VAL A 101 -3.54 -2.00 19.46
CA VAL A 101 -3.61 -0.97 18.42
C VAL A 101 -2.25 -0.31 18.22
N ILE A 102 -1.56 0.10 19.30
CA ILE A 102 -0.20 0.68 19.24
C ILE A 102 0.75 -0.28 18.52
N GLN A 103 0.77 -1.56 18.92
CA GLN A 103 1.58 -2.59 18.28
C GLN A 103 1.29 -2.68 16.76
N ASN A 104 0.01 -2.73 16.38
CA ASN A 104 -0.38 -2.83 14.98
C ASN A 104 0.03 -1.58 14.18
N MET A 105 -0.06 -0.39 14.76
CA MET A 105 0.36 0.85 14.12
C MET A 105 1.87 0.85 13.84
N VAL A 106 2.69 0.44 14.81
CA VAL A 106 4.15 0.32 14.63
C VAL A 106 4.48 -0.70 13.54
N TYR A 107 3.85 -1.88 13.57
CA TYR A 107 4.05 -2.87 12.50
C TYR A 107 3.66 -2.33 11.14
N THR A 108 2.55 -1.61 11.05
CA THR A 108 2.09 -1.03 9.79
C THR A 108 3.12 -0.04 9.26
N ALA A 109 3.54 0.91 10.09
CA ALA A 109 4.54 1.90 9.72
C ALA A 109 5.87 1.28 9.24
N SER A 110 6.31 0.19 9.87
CA SER A 110 7.53 -0.51 9.45
C SER A 110 7.43 -1.19 8.08
N ILE A 111 6.21 -1.50 7.63
CA ILE A 111 5.92 -2.10 6.32
C ILE A 111 5.68 -1.02 5.25
N THR A 112 5.09 0.11 5.62
CA THR A 112 4.61 1.13 4.67
C THR A 112 5.60 2.29 4.47
N ALA A 113 6.35 2.67 5.51
CA ALA A 113 7.25 3.82 5.42
C ALA A 113 8.45 3.60 4.48
N PRO A 114 9.10 2.42 4.40
CA PRO A 114 10.31 2.28 3.59
C PRO A 114 10.10 2.58 2.09
N SER A 115 8.95 2.23 1.51
CA SER A 115 8.63 2.56 0.12
C SER A 115 8.47 4.06 -0.10
N ASP A 116 7.75 4.75 0.78
CA ASP A 116 7.60 6.20 0.72
C ASP A 116 8.94 6.90 0.93
N LEU A 117 9.77 6.44 1.88
CA LEU A 117 11.08 7.04 2.18
C LEU A 117 12.08 6.85 1.04
N TRP A 118 12.02 5.71 0.36
CA TRP A 118 12.76 5.47 -0.87
C TRP A 118 12.36 6.47 -1.97
N LEU A 119 11.06 6.70 -2.18
CA LEU A 119 10.54 7.72 -3.10
C LEU A 119 10.98 9.13 -2.69
N VAL A 120 10.84 9.50 -1.42
CA VAL A 120 11.26 10.81 -0.90
C VAL A 120 12.73 11.07 -1.23
N ARG A 121 13.62 10.09 -1.01
CA ARG A 121 15.04 10.26 -1.30
C ARG A 121 15.33 10.55 -2.77
N GLN A 122 14.62 9.85 -3.66
CA GLN A 122 14.74 10.01 -5.12
C GLN A 122 14.18 11.37 -5.57
N VAL A 123 12.95 11.71 -5.16
CA VAL A 123 12.27 12.98 -5.49
C VAL A 123 13.11 14.16 -5.00
N LEU A 124 13.53 14.17 -3.73
CA LEU A 124 14.34 15.25 -3.17
C LEU A 124 15.70 15.37 -3.87
N SER A 125 16.36 14.26 -4.19
CA SER A 125 17.61 14.26 -4.97
C SER A 125 17.42 14.97 -6.31
N THR A 126 16.36 14.62 -7.04
CA THR A 126 16.05 15.21 -8.34
C THR A 126 15.70 16.69 -8.20
N HIS A 127 14.82 17.05 -7.25
CA HIS A 127 14.47 18.44 -6.96
C HIS A 127 15.69 19.28 -6.57
N LYS A 128 16.65 18.71 -5.84
CA LYS A 128 17.92 19.38 -5.54
C LYS A 128 18.75 19.62 -6.80
N SER A 129 18.86 18.63 -7.68
CA SER A 129 19.58 18.78 -8.95
C SER A 129 18.93 19.79 -9.91
N LEU A 130 17.64 20.06 -9.74
CA LEU A 130 16.86 21.02 -10.52
C LEU A 130 16.63 22.37 -9.80
N ALA A 131 17.36 22.63 -8.70
CA ALA A 131 17.26 23.85 -7.89
C ALA A 131 15.90 24.14 -7.21
N ILE A 132 14.91 23.24 -7.31
CA ILE A 132 13.60 23.34 -6.63
C ILE A 132 13.77 23.38 -5.10
N VAL A 133 14.66 22.54 -4.56
CA VAL A 133 15.00 22.56 -3.13
C VAL A 133 15.61 23.91 -2.72
N GLY A 134 16.42 24.52 -3.58
CA GLY A 134 17.00 25.84 -3.33
C GLY A 134 15.93 26.92 -3.20
N TRP A 135 14.93 26.90 -4.10
CA TRP A 135 13.78 27.80 -4.08
C TRP A 135 12.95 27.67 -2.80
N LEU A 136 12.61 26.44 -2.40
CA LEU A 136 11.83 26.22 -1.18
C LEU A 136 12.58 26.66 0.08
N LYS A 137 13.91 26.50 0.11
CA LYS A 137 14.75 26.89 1.26
C LYS A 137 14.91 28.41 1.41
N SER A 138 14.77 29.19 0.35
CA SER A 138 14.81 30.66 0.47
C SER A 138 13.54 31.24 1.09
N GLY A 139 12.56 30.40 1.45
CA GLY A 139 11.27 30.82 2.00
C GLY A 139 10.24 31.21 0.94
N ASN A 140 10.59 31.07 -0.34
CA ASN A 140 9.67 31.37 -1.43
C ASN A 140 8.56 30.33 -1.50
N GLY A 141 7.33 30.80 -1.71
CA GLY A 141 6.22 29.95 -2.08
C GLY A 141 6.41 29.37 -3.48
N LEU A 142 6.00 28.12 -3.69
CA LEU A 142 6.04 27.44 -4.98
C LEU A 142 4.60 27.13 -5.42
N SER A 143 4.09 27.94 -6.36
CA SER A 143 2.89 27.60 -7.11
C SER A 143 3.29 26.71 -8.29
N PRO A 144 2.79 25.46 -8.40
CA PRO A 144 3.24 24.52 -9.42
C PRO A 144 3.07 25.07 -10.84
N GLU A 145 1.93 25.71 -11.14
CA GLU A 145 1.62 26.29 -12.45
C GLU A 145 2.60 27.41 -12.82
N ALA A 146 2.75 28.40 -11.93
CA ALA A 146 3.62 29.55 -12.18
C ALA A 146 5.09 29.13 -12.31
N PHE A 147 5.56 28.29 -11.38
CA PHE A 147 6.94 27.81 -11.35
C PHE A 147 7.25 26.92 -12.54
N ALA A 148 6.35 26.01 -12.91
CA ALA A 148 6.53 25.16 -14.09
C ALA A 148 6.60 25.97 -15.38
N LYS A 149 5.76 27.00 -15.52
CA LYS A 149 5.79 27.91 -16.67
C LYS A 149 7.09 28.71 -16.75
N GLU A 150 7.55 29.27 -15.63
CA GLU A 150 8.78 30.07 -15.56
C GLU A 150 10.04 29.23 -15.88
N HIS A 151 10.10 28.02 -15.34
CA HIS A 151 11.28 27.16 -15.44
C HIS A 151 11.18 26.05 -16.50
N GLN A 152 10.12 26.06 -17.31
CA GLN A 152 9.84 25.07 -18.36
C GLN A 152 9.80 23.63 -17.84
N PHE A 153 9.15 23.44 -16.68
CA PHE A 153 8.90 22.10 -16.14
C PHE A 153 7.55 21.56 -16.57
N ASN A 154 7.42 20.23 -16.49
CA ASN A 154 6.15 19.53 -16.58
C ASN A 154 5.33 19.82 -15.30
N GLU A 155 4.32 20.69 -15.43
CA GLU A 155 3.43 21.07 -14.33
C GLU A 155 2.80 19.85 -13.64
N ARG A 156 2.31 18.88 -14.42
CA ARG A 156 1.65 17.68 -13.88
C ARG A 156 2.60 16.89 -12.99
N GLN A 157 3.82 16.62 -13.45
CA GLN A 157 4.80 15.89 -12.65
C GLN A 157 5.23 16.68 -11.41
N LEU A 158 5.48 17.98 -11.56
CA LEU A 158 5.84 18.83 -10.44
C LEU A 158 4.75 18.84 -9.36
N LYS A 159 3.48 18.93 -9.79
CA LYS A 159 2.32 18.85 -8.90
C LYS A 159 2.26 17.52 -8.16
N ILE A 160 2.43 16.39 -8.86
CA ILE A 160 2.45 15.04 -8.26
C ILE A 160 3.54 14.95 -7.16
N ASP A 161 4.77 15.40 -7.46
CA ASP A 161 5.86 15.37 -6.49
C ASP A 161 5.59 16.24 -5.26
N LEU A 162 5.06 17.46 -5.44
CA LEU A 162 4.78 18.39 -4.34
C LEU A 162 3.63 17.90 -3.46
N HIS A 163 2.55 17.37 -4.04
CA HIS A 163 1.47 16.77 -3.27
C HIS A 163 1.93 15.53 -2.51
N PHE A 164 2.83 14.72 -3.07
CA PHE A 164 3.46 13.62 -2.35
C PHE A 164 4.27 14.12 -1.14
N LEU A 165 5.17 15.09 -1.33
CA LEU A 165 5.96 15.67 -0.24
C LEU A 165 5.09 16.35 0.84
N TYR A 166 4.03 17.05 0.43
CA TYR A 166 3.02 17.62 1.33
C TYR A 166 2.32 16.54 2.16
N SER A 167 1.87 15.45 1.52
CA SER A 167 1.19 14.34 2.20
C SER A 167 2.05 13.60 3.24
N ARG A 168 3.37 13.83 3.23
CA ARG A 168 4.35 13.29 4.17
C ARG A 168 4.90 14.35 5.15
N GLY A 169 4.34 15.56 5.13
CA GLY A 169 4.65 16.64 6.08
C GLY A 169 5.90 17.46 5.77
N TYR A 170 6.59 17.23 4.63
CA TYR A 170 7.76 18.02 4.25
C TYR A 170 7.42 19.42 3.76
N LEU A 171 6.20 19.60 3.26
CA LEU A 171 5.68 20.88 2.79
C LEU A 171 4.42 21.27 3.58
N ARG A 172 4.09 22.55 3.54
CA ARG A 172 2.78 23.11 3.91
C ARG A 172 2.13 23.71 2.67
N LEU A 173 0.81 23.74 2.62
CA LEU A 173 0.02 24.24 1.48
C LEU A 173 -0.87 25.39 1.94
N GLU A 174 -0.71 26.57 1.35
CA GLU A 174 -1.50 27.78 1.62
C GLU A 174 -1.95 28.37 0.30
N ASP A 175 -3.26 28.49 0.09
CA ASP A 175 -3.88 29.06 -1.11
C ASP A 175 -3.30 28.52 -2.43
N GLY A 176 -3.07 27.20 -2.50
CA GLY A 176 -2.50 26.53 -3.68
C GLY A 176 -0.99 26.65 -3.85
N THR A 177 -0.31 27.31 -2.90
CA THR A 177 1.14 27.52 -2.91
C THR A 177 1.83 26.66 -1.86
N PHE A 178 2.88 25.95 -2.25
CA PHE A 178 3.65 25.08 -1.37
C PHE A 178 4.80 25.84 -0.72
N PHE A 179 5.03 25.60 0.57
CA PHE A 179 6.18 26.11 1.31
C PHE A 179 6.86 24.99 2.09
N LEU A 180 8.14 25.19 2.42
CA LEU A 180 8.85 24.26 3.29
C LEU A 180 8.19 24.22 4.69
N SER A 181 8.07 23.01 5.24
CA SER A 181 7.59 22.81 6.61
C SER A 181 8.52 23.47 7.64
N GLU A 182 7.96 23.92 8.76
CA GLU A 182 8.72 24.50 9.86
C GLU A 182 9.33 23.45 10.81
N ASP A 183 8.98 22.17 10.62
CA ASP A 183 9.53 21.07 11.40
C ASP A 183 11.06 21.01 11.30
N GLU A 184 11.73 20.94 12.44
CA GLU A 184 13.19 20.99 12.53
C GLU A 184 13.85 19.80 11.80
N ALA A 185 13.23 18.61 11.82
CA ALA A 185 13.76 17.44 11.11
C ALA A 185 13.72 17.67 9.58
N VAL A 186 12.68 18.35 9.09
CA VAL A 186 12.55 18.73 7.68
C VAL A 186 13.58 19.78 7.30
N ARG A 187 13.76 20.83 8.12
CA ARG A 187 14.77 21.87 7.88
C ARG A 187 16.18 21.27 7.81
N GLN A 188 16.52 20.37 8.73
CA GLN A 188 17.81 19.66 8.74
C GLN A 188 17.98 18.75 7.53
N LEU A 189 16.94 18.02 7.12
CA LEU A 189 16.95 17.21 5.90
C LEU A 189 17.27 18.08 4.68
N PHE A 190 16.55 19.20 4.48
CA PHE A 190 16.76 20.09 3.34
C PHE A 190 18.11 20.85 3.42
N ALA A 191 18.64 21.08 4.62
CA ALA A 191 19.97 21.66 4.81
C ALA A 191 21.07 20.75 4.28
N HIS A 192 21.02 19.45 4.60
CA HIS A 192 22.10 18.49 4.35
C HIS A 192 21.82 17.48 3.23
N LEU A 193 20.70 17.61 2.53
CA LEU A 193 20.32 16.74 1.41
C LEU A 193 21.45 16.67 0.37
N THR A 194 21.80 15.49 -0.10
CA THR A 194 22.78 15.30 -1.18
C THR A 194 22.12 14.79 -2.46
N ILE A 195 22.71 15.11 -3.61
CA ILE A 195 22.25 14.56 -4.89
C ILE A 195 22.72 13.11 -4.98
N LEU A 196 21.82 12.19 -5.31
CA LEU A 196 22.17 10.80 -5.59
C LEU A 196 23.05 10.71 -6.83
N PRO A 197 24.20 10.02 -6.77
CA PRO A 197 25.02 9.72 -7.94
C PRO A 197 24.20 9.01 -9.01
N LYS A 198 24.42 9.32 -10.29
CA LYS A 198 23.68 8.71 -11.41
C LYS A 198 23.69 7.18 -11.36
N ARG A 199 24.83 6.58 -11.03
CA ARG A 199 25.02 5.12 -10.90
C ARG A 199 24.19 4.47 -9.78
N ASP A 200 23.72 5.25 -8.81
CA ASP A 200 22.96 4.79 -7.63
C ASP A 200 21.46 5.10 -7.77
N ARG A 201 21.06 5.83 -8.81
CA ARG A 201 19.65 6.00 -9.19
C ARG A 201 19.08 4.74 -9.82
N GLY A 202 19.97 3.85 -10.30
CA GLY A 202 19.66 2.58 -10.93
C GLY A 202 18.97 1.57 -10.02
N ASP A 203 18.48 0.47 -10.60
CA ASP A 203 17.92 -0.68 -9.87
C ASP A 203 18.94 -1.43 -9.01
N MET A 204 19.11 -0.92 -7.78
CA MET A 204 19.93 -1.55 -6.74
C MET A 204 19.42 -2.93 -6.33
N THR A 205 18.14 -3.26 -6.57
CA THR A 205 17.57 -4.57 -6.23
C THR A 205 18.28 -5.66 -7.03
N LYS A 206 18.53 -5.42 -8.33
CA LYS A 206 19.28 -6.36 -9.18
C LYS A 206 20.69 -6.62 -8.69
N LEU A 207 21.42 -5.59 -8.25
CA LEU A 207 22.77 -5.76 -7.71
C LEU A 207 22.76 -6.60 -6.42
N TRP A 208 21.79 -6.36 -5.54
CA TRP A 208 21.60 -7.19 -4.35
C TRP A 208 21.19 -8.62 -4.68
N MET A 209 20.36 -8.85 -5.70
CA MET A 209 19.99 -10.19 -6.15
C MET A 209 21.22 -10.97 -6.65
N ARG A 210 22.09 -10.34 -7.44
CA ARG A 210 23.36 -10.93 -7.91
C ARG A 210 24.28 -11.28 -6.73
N TRP A 211 24.39 -10.38 -5.76
CA TRP A 211 25.17 -10.62 -4.54
C TRP A 211 24.66 -11.85 -3.78
N PHE A 212 23.34 -11.93 -3.53
CA PHE A 212 22.74 -13.09 -2.86
C PHE A 212 22.73 -14.36 -3.72
N ALA A 213 22.89 -14.25 -5.05
CA ALA A 213 23.10 -15.39 -5.94
C ALA A 213 24.54 -15.92 -5.92
N GLY A 214 25.47 -15.20 -5.30
CA GLY A 214 26.86 -15.63 -5.15
C GLY A 214 27.85 -14.90 -6.04
N GLU A 215 27.41 -13.93 -6.83
CA GLU A 215 28.28 -13.19 -7.74
C GLU A 215 29.22 -12.23 -6.99
N GLU A 216 30.44 -12.09 -7.49
CA GLU A 216 31.48 -11.24 -6.89
C GLU A 216 31.77 -9.97 -7.71
N LYS A 217 31.41 -9.98 -8.98
CA LYS A 217 31.70 -8.90 -9.93
C LYS A 217 30.43 -8.10 -10.24
N ASP A 218 30.55 -6.79 -10.24
CA ASP A 218 29.48 -5.90 -10.68
C ASP A 218 29.40 -5.87 -12.22
N PRO A 219 28.37 -5.23 -12.84
CA PRO A 219 28.25 -5.15 -14.30
C PRO A 219 29.45 -4.47 -15.00
N GLU A 220 30.23 -3.68 -14.26
CA GLU A 220 31.38 -2.92 -14.77
C GLU A 220 32.71 -3.65 -14.51
N GLY A 221 32.68 -4.87 -13.96
CA GLY A 221 33.85 -5.70 -13.67
C GLY A 221 34.56 -5.41 -12.34
N GLY A 222 34.05 -4.46 -11.55
CA GLY A 222 34.51 -4.12 -10.20
C GLY A 222 34.04 -5.11 -9.13
N SER A 223 34.48 -4.91 -7.89
CA SER A 223 33.98 -5.69 -6.73
C SER A 223 32.53 -5.32 -6.44
N LEU A 224 31.62 -6.29 -6.55
CA LEU A 224 30.21 -6.09 -6.22
C LEU A 224 30.03 -5.76 -4.73
N ARG A 225 30.81 -6.41 -3.86
CA ARG A 225 30.77 -6.15 -2.42
C ARG A 225 31.14 -4.71 -2.10
N ASP A 226 32.24 -4.22 -2.67
CA ASP A 226 32.73 -2.86 -2.38
C ASP A 226 31.72 -1.81 -2.85
N ARG A 227 31.08 -2.06 -4.01
CA ARG A 227 29.99 -1.23 -4.52
C ARG A 227 28.80 -1.18 -3.56
N LEU A 228 28.37 -2.34 -3.04
CA LEU A 228 27.26 -2.42 -2.09
C LEU A 228 27.62 -1.81 -0.73
N GLU A 229 28.84 -2.03 -0.22
CA GLU A 229 29.34 -1.42 1.01
C GLU A 229 29.41 0.12 0.89
N ALA A 230 29.91 0.63 -0.24
CA ALA A 230 29.95 2.07 -0.52
C ALA A 230 28.54 2.68 -0.58
N TRP A 231 27.59 2.00 -1.23
CA TRP A 231 26.20 2.46 -1.29
C TRP A 231 25.51 2.44 0.08
N LEU A 232 25.79 1.43 0.90
CA LEU A 232 25.26 1.33 2.27
C LEU A 232 25.83 2.38 3.21
N SER A 233 26.99 2.97 2.89
CA SER A 233 27.60 4.02 3.69
C SER A 233 26.83 5.34 3.58
N PHE A 234 26.52 5.96 4.71
CA PHE A 234 25.97 7.32 4.78
C PHE A 234 26.32 8.00 6.11
N GLU A 235 26.50 9.32 6.05
CA GLU A 235 27.00 10.12 7.17
C GLU A 235 25.92 10.68 8.09
N ALA A 236 24.64 10.64 7.67
CA ALA A 236 23.55 11.12 8.50
C ALA A 236 23.63 10.44 9.87
N LYS A 237 23.44 11.19 10.95
CA LYS A 237 23.37 10.63 12.31
C LYS A 237 21.92 10.73 12.77
N LYS A 238 21.50 9.78 13.62
CA LYS A 238 20.27 9.95 14.38
C LYS A 238 20.43 11.21 15.24
N THR A 239 19.70 12.26 14.90
CA THR A 239 19.69 13.50 15.70
C THR A 239 18.88 13.27 16.98
N ARG A 240 18.80 14.30 17.84
CA ARG A 240 18.05 14.32 19.13
C ARG A 240 16.69 13.59 19.05
N PRO A 241 16.08 13.20 20.19
CA PRO A 241 14.78 12.53 20.18
C PRO A 241 13.81 13.26 19.25
N GLN A 242 13.39 12.60 18.18
CA GLN A 242 12.38 13.16 17.30
C GLN A 242 11.13 13.45 18.14
N THR A 243 10.51 14.59 17.88
CA THR A 243 9.25 14.98 18.52
C THR A 243 8.06 14.82 17.59
N SER A 244 8.33 14.44 16.34
CA SER A 244 7.37 14.36 15.24
C SER A 244 7.46 12.99 14.57
N TRP A 245 6.40 12.62 13.86
CA TRP A 245 6.37 11.42 13.00
C TRP A 245 7.05 11.64 11.66
N ILE A 246 7.27 12.89 11.26
CA ILE A 246 7.88 13.25 9.99
C ILE A 246 9.32 12.72 10.00
N ALA A 247 9.67 11.97 8.96
CA ALA A 247 10.98 11.36 8.85
C ALA A 247 12.05 12.44 8.59
N GLY A 248 13.15 12.37 9.35
CA GLY A 248 14.32 13.19 9.11
C GLY A 248 15.29 12.54 8.12
N GLN A 249 16.47 13.14 7.96
CA GLN A 249 17.51 12.63 7.07
C GLN A 249 17.90 11.18 7.40
N TRP A 250 18.03 10.85 8.69
CA TRP A 250 18.39 9.50 9.12
C TRP A 250 17.39 8.44 8.66
N GLU A 251 16.09 8.67 8.89
CA GLU A 251 15.04 7.73 8.49
C GLU A 251 14.93 7.62 6.97
N VAL A 252 15.04 8.74 6.24
CA VAL A 252 15.01 8.74 4.77
C VAL A 252 16.16 7.89 4.19
N GLU A 253 17.38 8.05 4.70
CA GLU A 253 18.54 7.27 4.23
C GLU A 253 18.43 5.76 4.57
N LEU A 254 17.82 5.42 5.72
CA LEU A 254 17.53 4.03 6.08
C LEU A 254 16.46 3.41 5.17
N GLY A 255 15.34 4.11 4.95
CA GLY A 255 14.25 3.63 4.09
C GLY A 255 14.69 3.43 2.64
N TYR A 256 15.45 4.39 2.10
CA TYR A 256 16.05 4.29 0.76
C TYR A 256 16.94 3.05 0.59
N ARG A 257 17.71 2.68 1.62
CA ARG A 257 18.59 1.51 1.55
C ARG A 257 17.89 0.19 1.81
N LEU A 258 16.88 0.20 2.67
CA LEU A 258 16.23 -1.02 3.12
C LEU A 258 15.40 -1.69 2.01
N LEU A 259 14.68 -0.91 1.20
CA LEU A 259 13.75 -1.45 0.21
C LEU A 259 14.43 -2.40 -0.80
N PRO A 260 15.51 -1.99 -1.50
CA PRO A 260 16.16 -2.87 -2.48
C PRO A 260 16.74 -4.15 -1.86
N VAL A 261 17.27 -4.06 -0.64
CA VAL A 261 17.83 -5.19 0.10
C VAL A 261 16.76 -6.25 0.38
N VAL A 262 15.61 -5.82 0.92
CA VAL A 262 14.53 -6.75 1.30
C VAL A 262 13.87 -7.37 0.08
N LEU A 263 13.69 -6.61 -1.01
CA LEU A 263 13.18 -7.15 -2.27
C LEU A 263 14.12 -8.21 -2.86
N ALA A 264 15.42 -7.95 -2.87
CA ALA A 264 16.40 -8.92 -3.34
C ALA A 264 16.42 -10.18 -2.47
N MET A 265 16.31 -10.05 -1.15
CA MET A 265 16.16 -11.21 -0.25
C MET A 265 14.89 -12.00 -0.57
N ARG A 266 13.76 -11.33 -0.85
CA ARG A 266 12.50 -11.99 -1.21
C ARG A 266 12.63 -12.74 -2.53
N ALA A 267 13.23 -12.14 -3.55
CA ALA A 267 13.46 -12.76 -4.86
C ALA A 267 14.33 -14.03 -4.76
N ARG A 268 15.18 -14.13 -3.73
CA ARG A 268 15.98 -15.32 -3.42
C ARG A 268 15.33 -16.28 -2.42
N GLY A 269 14.08 -16.03 -2.02
CA GLY A 269 13.33 -16.85 -1.06
C GLY A 269 13.86 -16.79 0.37
N LEU A 270 14.74 -15.84 0.69
CA LEU A 270 15.39 -15.75 2.01
C LEU A 270 14.44 -15.23 3.08
N THR A 271 13.57 -14.26 2.74
CA THR A 271 12.66 -13.65 3.72
C THR A 271 11.65 -14.62 4.31
N LEU A 272 11.33 -15.71 3.61
CA LEU A 272 10.42 -16.77 4.08
C LEU A 272 10.97 -17.53 5.30
N LYS A 273 12.30 -17.50 5.50
CA LYS A 273 12.98 -18.19 6.61
C LYS A 273 13.31 -17.26 7.78
N LEU A 274 13.20 -15.93 7.57
CA LEU A 274 13.58 -14.91 8.55
C LEU A 274 12.46 -14.66 9.58
N GLU A 275 12.16 -15.69 10.37
CA GLU A 275 11.19 -15.63 11.46
C GLU A 275 11.79 -15.00 12.73
N ARG A 276 10.96 -14.66 13.71
CA ARG A 276 11.40 -14.07 14.98
C ARG A 276 12.44 -14.98 15.65
N GLN A 277 13.54 -14.40 16.14
CA GLN A 277 14.69 -15.06 16.77
C GLN A 277 15.56 -15.93 15.85
N ALA A 278 15.22 -16.07 14.57
CA ALA A 278 16.09 -16.74 13.61
C ALA A 278 17.46 -16.07 13.55
N VAL A 279 18.52 -16.88 13.42
CA VAL A 279 19.89 -16.40 13.28
C VAL A 279 20.06 -15.90 11.85
N PHE A 280 20.30 -14.61 11.69
CA PHE A 280 20.27 -13.95 10.39
C PHE A 280 21.43 -14.43 9.51
N SER A 281 22.64 -14.51 10.05
CA SER A 281 23.83 -14.95 9.32
C SER A 281 23.74 -16.39 8.79
N GLU A 282 23.02 -17.28 9.47
CA GLU A 282 22.79 -18.65 9.00
C GLU A 282 21.88 -18.70 7.75
N ILE A 283 20.89 -17.81 7.68
CA ILE A 283 19.94 -17.73 6.56
C ILE A 283 20.51 -16.89 5.42
N VAL A 284 21.28 -15.85 5.74
CA VAL A 284 21.93 -14.94 4.80
C VAL A 284 23.46 -15.03 4.98
N PRO A 285 24.09 -16.12 4.49
CA PRO A 285 25.51 -16.39 4.73
C PRO A 285 26.45 -15.38 4.07
N ARG A 286 25.99 -14.66 3.05
CA ARG A 286 26.71 -13.55 2.41
C ARG A 286 26.42 -12.19 3.05
N SER A 287 26.03 -12.19 4.32
CA SER A 287 25.93 -10.96 5.10
C SER A 287 27.33 -10.40 5.42
N PHE A 288 27.42 -9.09 5.54
CA PHE A 288 28.67 -8.37 5.84
C PHE A 288 28.37 -7.20 6.79
N PRO A 289 29.37 -6.64 7.49
CA PRO A 289 29.14 -5.71 8.60
C PRO A 289 28.22 -4.53 8.26
N SER A 290 28.38 -3.88 7.10
CA SER A 290 27.53 -2.75 6.70
C SER A 290 26.06 -3.14 6.46
N LEU A 291 25.81 -4.36 5.96
CA LEU A 291 24.44 -4.88 5.85
C LEU A 291 23.83 -5.12 7.24
N MET A 292 24.60 -5.72 8.15
CA MET A 292 24.17 -5.95 9.53
C MET A 292 23.91 -4.63 10.26
N ASP A 293 24.73 -3.61 10.03
CA ASP A 293 24.54 -2.26 10.57
C ASP A 293 23.24 -1.62 10.06
N LEU A 294 22.92 -1.70 8.76
CA LEU A 294 21.64 -1.25 8.22
C LEU A 294 20.46 -1.95 8.92
N LEU A 295 20.49 -3.28 9.01
CA LEU A 295 19.42 -4.08 9.61
C LEU A 295 19.27 -3.83 11.12
N SER A 296 20.38 -3.55 11.80
CA SER A 296 20.40 -3.16 13.21
C SER A 296 19.81 -1.77 13.43
N ARG A 297 20.22 -0.78 12.63
CA ARG A 297 19.72 0.61 12.70
C ARG A 297 18.23 0.70 12.38
N THR A 298 17.75 -0.14 11.47
CA THR A 298 16.33 -0.28 11.14
C THR A 298 15.54 -1.04 12.21
N GLY A 299 16.22 -1.71 13.15
CA GLY A 299 15.61 -2.50 14.22
C GLY A 299 15.11 -3.87 13.77
N LEU A 300 15.50 -4.34 12.59
CA LEU A 300 15.06 -5.64 12.06
C LEU A 300 15.88 -6.80 12.60
N VAL A 301 17.15 -6.55 12.92
CA VAL A 301 18.08 -7.54 13.51
C VAL A 301 18.73 -6.94 14.77
N HIS A 302 18.95 -7.76 15.79
CA HIS A 302 19.69 -7.38 16.99
C HIS A 302 20.54 -8.58 17.43
N ASP A 303 21.84 -8.37 17.61
CA ASP A 303 22.81 -9.42 17.96
C ASP A 303 22.68 -10.66 17.05
N ASP A 304 22.65 -10.42 15.74
CA ASP A 304 22.46 -11.43 14.68
C ASP A 304 21.13 -12.21 14.74
N ARG A 305 20.17 -11.78 15.56
CA ARG A 305 18.84 -12.37 15.64
C ARG A 305 17.78 -11.47 15.06
N VAL A 306 16.88 -12.05 14.26
CA VAL A 306 15.71 -11.35 13.73
C VAL A 306 14.79 -10.91 14.87
N THR A 307 14.49 -9.62 14.92
CA THR A 307 13.59 -9.05 15.93
C THR A 307 12.13 -9.33 15.58
N LEU A 308 11.22 -9.03 16.50
CA LEU A 308 9.77 -9.09 16.23
C LEU A 308 9.35 -8.11 15.11
N LEU A 309 10.00 -6.94 15.05
CA LEU A 309 9.80 -5.97 13.96
C LEU A 309 10.35 -6.54 12.64
N GLY A 310 11.56 -7.11 12.68
CA GLY A 310 12.22 -7.77 11.55
C GLY A 310 11.35 -8.83 10.91
N ALA A 311 10.90 -9.80 11.71
CA ALA A 311 10.05 -10.89 11.23
C ALA A 311 8.81 -10.37 10.49
N ARG A 312 8.19 -9.32 11.04
CA ARG A 312 7.00 -8.70 10.42
C ARG A 312 7.33 -8.02 9.10
N VAL A 313 8.44 -7.30 9.01
CA VAL A 313 8.89 -6.64 7.78
C VAL A 313 9.30 -7.66 6.72
N PHE A 314 10.03 -8.72 7.07
CA PHE A 314 10.40 -9.77 6.12
C PHE A 314 9.20 -10.56 5.59
N GLU A 315 8.18 -10.77 6.42
CA GLU A 315 6.93 -11.44 6.03
C GLU A 315 6.08 -10.58 5.09
N ARG A 316 5.92 -9.28 5.39
CA ARG A 316 4.88 -8.43 4.77
C ARG A 316 5.40 -7.25 3.97
N GLY A 317 6.60 -6.75 4.28
CA GLY A 317 7.27 -5.66 3.57
C GLY A 317 7.38 -5.87 2.07
N PRO A 318 7.75 -7.07 1.57
CA PRO A 318 7.93 -7.29 0.13
C PRO A 318 6.73 -6.94 -0.75
N GLY A 319 5.49 -7.01 -0.22
CA GLY A 319 4.29 -6.62 -0.97
C GLY A 319 4.31 -5.14 -1.37
N PRO A 320 4.15 -4.20 -0.42
CA PRO A 320 4.21 -2.76 -0.72
C PRO A 320 5.54 -2.31 -1.33
N PHE A 321 6.66 -2.93 -0.93
CA PHE A 321 7.97 -2.61 -1.50
C PHE A 321 8.04 -2.91 -2.99
N GLY A 322 7.48 -4.07 -3.42
CA GLY A 322 7.50 -4.50 -4.82
C GLY A 322 6.65 -3.60 -5.70
N ILE A 323 5.48 -3.20 -5.20
CA ILE A 323 4.56 -2.30 -5.91
C ILE A 323 5.25 -0.98 -6.27
N VAL A 324 5.90 -0.34 -5.29
CA VAL A 324 6.59 0.94 -5.50
C VAL A 324 7.94 0.75 -6.22
N GLY A 325 8.68 -0.31 -5.88
CA GLY A 325 9.98 -0.63 -6.47
C GLY A 325 9.92 -0.93 -7.96
N ALA A 326 8.79 -1.43 -8.47
CA ALA A 326 8.55 -1.65 -9.90
C ALA A 326 8.63 -0.37 -10.76
N TYR A 327 8.56 0.81 -10.13
CA TYR A 327 8.67 2.12 -10.80
C TYR A 327 10.10 2.68 -10.81
N THR A 328 11.11 1.87 -10.45
CA THR A 328 12.52 2.31 -10.45
C THR A 328 12.94 2.95 -11.78
N SER A 329 12.57 2.35 -12.91
CA SER A 329 12.89 2.90 -14.23
C SER A 329 12.22 4.24 -14.53
N TYR A 330 11.07 4.58 -13.92
CA TYR A 330 10.54 5.95 -14.02
C TYR A 330 11.39 6.94 -13.20
N LEU A 331 11.79 6.53 -12.00
CA LEU A 331 12.53 7.41 -11.08
C LEU A 331 13.96 7.67 -11.55
N GLU A 332 14.58 6.70 -12.23
CA GLU A 332 15.86 6.87 -12.93
C GLU A 332 15.82 8.07 -13.91
N HIS A 333 14.65 8.32 -14.51
CA HIS A 333 14.39 9.35 -15.52
C HIS A 333 13.54 10.52 -15.00
N LEU A 334 13.37 10.67 -13.68
CA LEU A 334 12.50 11.70 -13.10
C LEU A 334 12.90 13.12 -13.47
N ASP A 335 14.21 13.40 -13.61
CA ASP A 335 14.70 14.71 -14.05
C ASP A 335 14.33 15.02 -15.51
N GLU A 336 14.31 14.00 -16.37
CA GLU A 336 13.85 14.09 -17.75
C GLU A 336 12.35 14.32 -17.85
N ILE A 337 11.56 13.59 -17.04
CA ILE A 337 10.10 13.71 -16.98
C ILE A 337 9.71 15.12 -16.50
N LEU A 338 10.37 15.63 -15.46
CA LEU A 338 10.17 16.99 -14.97
C LEU A 338 10.53 18.05 -16.02
N ARG A 339 11.48 17.77 -16.91
CA ARG A 339 11.82 18.66 -18.05
C ARG A 339 10.91 18.47 -19.28
N GLY A 340 9.83 17.69 -19.15
CA GLY A 340 8.84 17.51 -20.21
C GLY A 340 9.17 16.44 -21.25
N LYS A 341 10.22 15.62 -21.05
CA LYS A 341 10.43 14.44 -21.90
C LYS A 341 9.39 13.38 -21.54
N VAL A 342 8.60 12.91 -22.51
CA VAL A 342 7.52 11.97 -22.27
C VAL A 342 8.05 10.54 -22.33
N GLY A 343 7.81 9.80 -21.25
CA GLY A 343 8.24 8.44 -21.12
C GLY A 343 7.11 7.42 -21.13
N HIS A 344 6.57 7.07 -22.30
CA HIS A 344 5.47 6.11 -22.39
C HIS A 344 5.86 4.63 -22.13
N SER A 345 7.15 4.29 -21.96
CA SER A 345 7.66 2.91 -22.02
C SER A 345 8.57 2.47 -20.83
N TRP A 346 8.47 3.07 -19.65
CA TRP A 346 9.50 2.92 -18.59
C TRP A 346 9.07 2.06 -17.39
N VAL A 347 8.07 1.16 -17.54
CA VAL A 347 7.71 0.19 -16.48
C VAL A 347 8.17 -1.21 -16.85
N SER A 348 9.03 -1.81 -16.01
CA SER A 348 9.32 -3.24 -16.09
C SER A 348 8.32 -4.03 -15.24
N ARG A 349 7.17 -4.40 -15.83
CA ARG A 349 6.04 -5.06 -15.13
C ARG A 349 6.30 -6.51 -14.71
N GLY A 350 7.28 -7.20 -15.33
CA GLY A 350 7.50 -8.63 -15.15
C GLY A 350 7.78 -9.09 -13.72
N GLU A 351 8.41 -8.24 -12.89
CA GLU A 351 8.71 -8.56 -11.48
C GLU A 351 7.53 -8.27 -10.53
N ASN A 352 6.57 -7.42 -10.95
CA ASN A 352 5.42 -7.01 -10.14
C ASN A 352 4.32 -8.10 -10.08
N VAL A 353 4.25 -8.96 -11.10
CA VAL A 353 3.20 -9.99 -11.25
C VAL A 353 3.21 -11.01 -10.10
N ALA A 354 4.39 -11.48 -9.67
CA ALA A 354 4.50 -12.49 -8.62
C ALA A 354 4.16 -11.93 -7.22
N ALA A 355 4.53 -10.68 -6.93
CA ALA A 355 4.24 -10.04 -5.65
C ALA A 355 2.74 -9.68 -5.51
N SER A 356 2.10 -9.26 -6.60
CA SER A 356 0.66 -8.94 -6.64
C SER A 356 -0.22 -10.19 -6.44
N GLN A 357 0.17 -11.35 -6.98
CA GLN A 357 -0.62 -12.58 -6.84
C GLN A 357 -0.73 -13.12 -5.41
N ASP A 358 0.39 -13.14 -4.66
CA ASP A 358 0.38 -13.53 -3.25
C ASP A 358 -0.52 -12.59 -2.42
N ALA A 359 -0.56 -11.30 -2.78
CA ALA A 359 -1.43 -10.32 -2.14
C ALA A 359 -2.92 -10.56 -2.47
N ASN A 360 -3.22 -10.96 -3.71
CA ASN A 360 -4.61 -11.06 -4.21
C ASN A 360 -5.28 -12.42 -3.94
N ARG A 361 -4.51 -13.48 -3.64
CA ARG A 361 -5.04 -14.82 -3.37
C ARG A 361 -6.22 -14.84 -2.40
N LYS A 362 -6.13 -14.09 -1.29
CA LYS A 362 -7.21 -14.01 -0.28
C LYS A 362 -8.43 -13.26 -0.80
N SER A 363 -8.22 -12.21 -1.59
CA SER A 363 -9.31 -11.44 -2.21
C SER A 363 -10.09 -12.31 -3.20
N PHE A 364 -9.39 -13.07 -4.05
CA PHE A 364 -10.04 -14.02 -4.97
C PHE A 364 -10.81 -15.13 -4.24
N ALA A 365 -10.28 -15.64 -3.13
CA ALA A 365 -10.98 -16.64 -2.34
C ALA A 365 -12.29 -16.09 -1.73
N SER A 366 -12.25 -14.83 -1.28
CA SER A 366 -13.42 -14.10 -0.78
C SER A 366 -14.42 -13.80 -1.89
N ALA A 367 -13.95 -13.41 -3.08
CA ALA A 367 -14.79 -13.13 -4.25
C ALA A 367 -15.54 -14.38 -4.70
N ASN A 368 -14.84 -15.51 -4.83
CA ASN A 368 -15.44 -16.80 -5.17
C ASN A 368 -16.47 -17.23 -4.12
N LYS A 369 -16.18 -17.06 -2.82
CA LYS A 369 -17.17 -17.36 -1.77
C LYS A 369 -18.41 -16.45 -1.89
N ALA A 370 -18.22 -15.16 -2.11
CA ALA A 370 -19.33 -14.23 -2.27
C ALA A 370 -20.20 -14.58 -3.49
N LEU A 371 -19.57 -15.04 -4.58
CA LEU A 371 -20.27 -15.56 -5.76
C LEU A 371 -21.08 -16.83 -5.44
N ASP A 372 -20.51 -17.79 -4.71
CA ASP A 372 -21.22 -19.01 -4.30
C ASP A 372 -22.45 -18.68 -3.41
N ASP A 373 -22.28 -17.77 -2.45
CA ASP A 373 -23.35 -17.31 -1.58
C ASP A 373 -24.46 -16.59 -2.40
N PHE A 374 -24.07 -15.80 -3.40
CA PHE A 374 -24.99 -15.12 -4.32
C PHE A 374 -25.78 -16.11 -5.18
N CYS A 375 -25.09 -17.07 -5.82
CA CYS A 375 -25.71 -18.10 -6.67
C CYS A 375 -26.72 -18.92 -5.86
N THR A 376 -26.34 -19.33 -4.65
CA THR A 376 -27.21 -20.09 -3.74
C THR A 376 -28.45 -19.30 -3.35
N ARG A 377 -28.30 -18.02 -2.98
CA ARG A 377 -29.42 -17.20 -2.50
C ARG A 377 -30.42 -16.88 -3.60
N PHE A 378 -29.94 -16.50 -4.78
CA PHE A 378 -30.79 -15.99 -5.86
C PHE A 378 -31.06 -17.03 -6.96
N GLN A 379 -30.62 -18.28 -6.77
CA GLN A 379 -30.73 -19.35 -7.77
C GLN A 379 -30.18 -18.90 -9.13
N PHE A 380 -29.06 -18.18 -9.09
CA PHE A 380 -28.39 -17.69 -10.28
C PHE A 380 -27.42 -18.74 -10.79
N ASP A 381 -27.67 -19.22 -12.01
CA ASP A 381 -26.77 -20.09 -12.75
C ASP A 381 -26.01 -19.29 -13.81
N TYR A 382 -24.75 -19.64 -13.99
CA TYR A 382 -23.87 -19.06 -15.00
C TYR A 382 -23.02 -20.16 -15.62
N ASP A 383 -22.55 -19.94 -16.84
CA ASP A 383 -21.82 -20.91 -17.65
C ASP A 383 -20.47 -20.40 -18.18
N VAL A 384 -20.17 -19.12 -17.93
CA VAL A 384 -18.93 -18.47 -18.34
C VAL A 384 -18.23 -17.80 -17.15
N PHE A 385 -16.95 -18.13 -16.95
CA PHE A 385 -16.08 -17.49 -15.95
C PHE A 385 -14.88 -16.83 -16.64
N ILE A 386 -14.69 -15.53 -16.40
CA ILE A 386 -13.67 -14.73 -17.06
C ILE A 386 -12.75 -14.14 -16.00
N GLU A 387 -11.44 -14.36 -16.12
CA GLU A 387 -10.43 -13.65 -15.35
C GLU A 387 -9.73 -12.62 -16.25
N HIS A 388 -10.01 -11.34 -16.02
CA HIS A 388 -9.36 -10.23 -16.71
C HIS A 388 -8.16 -9.73 -15.89
N ALA A 389 -7.04 -9.49 -16.56
CA ALA A 389 -5.71 -9.35 -15.97
C ALA A 389 -5.29 -10.67 -15.32
N VAL A 390 -5.28 -11.74 -16.14
CA VAL A 390 -5.14 -13.13 -15.70
C VAL A 390 -3.81 -13.40 -14.99
N GLY A 391 -2.71 -12.77 -15.40
CA GLY A 391 -1.39 -13.11 -14.86
C GLY A 391 -1.07 -14.60 -15.02
N LYS A 392 -1.19 -15.39 -13.94
CA LYS A 392 -1.00 -16.86 -13.91
C LYS A 392 -2.30 -17.65 -13.74
N GLY A 393 -3.45 -16.98 -13.72
CA GLY A 393 -4.78 -17.59 -13.61
C GLY A 393 -5.21 -17.97 -12.20
N GLU A 394 -4.78 -17.25 -11.16
CA GLU A 394 -5.05 -17.62 -9.77
C GLU A 394 -6.55 -17.60 -9.42
N ALA A 395 -7.33 -16.64 -9.94
CA ALA A 395 -8.77 -16.60 -9.66
C ALA A 395 -9.49 -17.78 -10.35
N THR A 396 -9.11 -18.07 -11.59
CA THR A 396 -9.61 -19.19 -12.39
C THR A 396 -9.25 -20.52 -11.76
N ARG A 397 -7.99 -20.70 -11.32
CA ARG A 397 -7.53 -21.89 -10.59
C ARG A 397 -8.41 -22.15 -9.36
N GLN A 398 -8.61 -21.14 -8.52
CA GLN A 398 -9.44 -21.26 -7.33
C GLN A 398 -10.90 -21.59 -7.65
N ARG A 399 -11.45 -21.05 -8.75
CA ARG A 399 -12.81 -21.39 -9.19
C ARG A 399 -12.90 -22.83 -9.66
N PHE A 400 -11.97 -23.24 -10.52
CA PHE A 400 -11.91 -24.59 -11.07
C PHE A 400 -11.73 -25.66 -9.99
N GLU A 401 -10.88 -25.40 -9.00
CA GLU A 401 -10.67 -26.32 -7.88
C GLU A 401 -11.92 -26.54 -7.01
N ARG A 402 -12.79 -25.52 -6.90
CA ARG A 402 -14.02 -25.59 -6.10
C ARG A 402 -15.08 -26.45 -6.77
N ASP A 403 -15.34 -26.20 -8.04
CA ASP A 403 -16.48 -26.81 -8.71
C ASP A 403 -16.09 -28.09 -9.46
N ARG A 404 -14.82 -28.19 -9.88
CA ARG A 404 -14.34 -29.14 -10.91
C ARG A 404 -15.29 -29.19 -12.12
N ASP A 405 -16.01 -28.09 -12.36
CA ASP A 405 -17.14 -28.08 -13.25
C ASP A 405 -16.64 -27.90 -14.68
N GLU A 406 -16.56 -29.01 -15.41
CA GLU A 406 -16.25 -29.01 -16.82
C GLU A 406 -17.34 -28.33 -17.67
N ARG A 407 -18.51 -28.01 -17.09
CA ARG A 407 -19.58 -27.26 -17.75
C ARG A 407 -19.22 -25.78 -17.93
N LEU A 408 -18.46 -25.19 -17.00
CA LEU A 408 -18.06 -23.78 -17.10
C LEU A 408 -17.06 -23.60 -18.24
N ARG A 409 -17.29 -22.59 -19.10
CA ARG A 409 -16.29 -22.12 -20.05
C ARG A 409 -15.43 -21.05 -19.37
N TYR A 410 -14.11 -21.25 -19.40
CA TYR A 410 -13.16 -20.35 -18.76
C TYR A 410 -12.47 -19.47 -19.79
N PHE A 411 -12.25 -18.20 -19.45
CA PHE A 411 -11.49 -17.26 -20.24
C PHE A 411 -10.43 -16.56 -19.39
N GLY A 412 -9.19 -16.52 -19.87
CA GLY A 412 -8.12 -15.69 -19.33
C GLY A 412 -7.80 -14.56 -20.29
N ALA A 413 -7.86 -13.32 -19.82
CA ALA A 413 -7.61 -12.15 -20.66
C ALA A 413 -6.54 -11.25 -20.06
N ASP A 414 -5.63 -10.76 -20.90
CA ASP A 414 -4.56 -9.85 -20.48
C ASP A 414 -4.10 -8.97 -21.66
N LEU A 415 -3.57 -7.80 -21.32
CA LEU A 415 -2.94 -6.90 -22.27
C LEU A 415 -1.56 -7.43 -22.68
N GLU A 416 -0.84 -8.02 -21.73
CA GLU A 416 0.56 -8.43 -21.90
C GLU A 416 0.65 -9.88 -22.37
N ASP A 417 1.31 -10.12 -23.49
CA ASP A 417 1.49 -11.48 -24.03
C ASP A 417 2.25 -12.40 -23.07
N ALA A 418 3.20 -11.85 -22.31
CA ALA A 418 3.98 -12.61 -21.33
C ALA A 418 3.10 -13.18 -20.20
N ALA A 419 2.05 -12.47 -19.79
CA ALA A 419 1.11 -12.98 -18.80
C ALA A 419 0.29 -14.15 -19.38
N ILE A 420 -0.20 -14.00 -20.61
CA ILE A 420 -0.91 -15.07 -21.31
C ILE A 420 -0.02 -16.31 -21.48
N ASP A 421 1.24 -16.13 -21.86
CA ASP A 421 2.19 -17.25 -22.02
C ASP A 421 2.43 -18.00 -20.71
N GLU A 422 2.52 -17.29 -19.58
CA GLU A 422 2.63 -17.92 -18.26
C GLU A 422 1.36 -18.67 -17.87
N ALA A 423 0.17 -18.10 -18.14
CA ALA A 423 -1.09 -18.79 -17.88
C ALA A 423 -1.26 -20.04 -18.76
N ILE A 424 -0.81 -20.01 -20.02
CA ILE A 424 -0.78 -21.19 -20.89
C ILE A 424 0.11 -22.28 -20.29
N LYS A 425 1.31 -21.94 -19.81
CA LYS A 425 2.19 -22.90 -19.12
C LYS A 425 1.52 -23.52 -17.88
N GLU A 426 0.78 -22.73 -17.09
CA GLU A 426 0.04 -23.26 -15.95
C GLU A 426 -1.13 -24.18 -16.38
N GLN A 427 -1.79 -23.89 -17.50
CA GLN A 427 -2.78 -24.80 -18.10
C GLN A 427 -2.14 -26.12 -18.56
N GLU A 428 -1.00 -26.06 -19.25
CA GLU A 428 -0.24 -27.25 -19.69
C GLU A 428 0.22 -28.13 -18.52
N ARG A 429 0.52 -27.50 -17.38
CA ARG A 429 0.85 -28.18 -16.11
C ARG A 429 -0.37 -28.77 -15.39
N GLY A 430 -1.58 -28.56 -15.92
CA GLY A 430 -2.83 -29.03 -15.34
C GLY A 430 -3.31 -28.23 -14.12
N VAL A 431 -2.75 -27.04 -13.90
CA VAL A 431 -3.15 -26.14 -12.82
C VAL A 431 -4.41 -25.36 -13.19
N LEU A 432 -4.56 -25.02 -14.47
CA LEU A 432 -5.75 -24.34 -15.02
C LEU A 432 -6.64 -25.31 -15.83
N PRO A 433 -7.94 -25.00 -16.01
CA PRO A 433 -8.86 -25.82 -16.80
C PRO A 433 -8.37 -26.03 -18.24
N LYS A 434 -8.48 -27.27 -18.75
CA LYS A 434 -8.10 -27.59 -20.15
C LYS A 434 -8.97 -26.89 -21.20
N ASN A 435 -10.21 -26.54 -20.83
CA ASN A 435 -11.15 -25.83 -21.70
C ASN A 435 -11.04 -24.30 -21.60
N MET A 436 -10.06 -23.78 -20.85
CA MET A 436 -9.80 -22.34 -20.75
C MET A 436 -9.27 -21.77 -22.06
N LYS A 437 -9.88 -20.67 -22.52
CA LYS A 437 -9.48 -19.91 -23.72
C LYS A 437 -8.74 -18.64 -23.31
N PHE A 438 -7.83 -18.17 -24.17
CA PHE A 438 -7.02 -16.99 -23.89
C PHE A 438 -7.34 -15.86 -24.86
N ILE A 439 -7.53 -14.65 -24.31
CA ILE A 439 -7.78 -13.42 -25.06
C ILE A 439 -6.55 -12.52 -24.88
N ARG A 440 -5.75 -12.41 -25.95
CA ARG A 440 -4.56 -11.55 -25.99
C ARG A 440 -4.93 -10.11 -26.28
N SER A 441 -4.07 -9.18 -25.87
CA SER A 441 -4.23 -7.74 -26.08
C SER A 441 -5.57 -7.21 -25.53
N ALA A 442 -6.06 -7.81 -24.46
CA ALA A 442 -7.25 -7.35 -23.77
C ALA A 442 -6.86 -6.27 -22.75
N ASP A 443 -7.10 -5.00 -23.10
CA ASP A 443 -6.94 -3.90 -22.16
C ASP A 443 -8.17 -3.82 -21.24
N ILE A 444 -7.92 -3.75 -19.93
CA ILE A 444 -8.95 -3.58 -18.91
C ILE A 444 -9.78 -2.30 -19.10
N GLY A 445 -9.22 -1.28 -19.75
CA GLY A 445 -9.90 -0.06 -20.15
C GLY A 445 -10.69 -0.17 -21.47
N GLU A 446 -10.62 -1.29 -22.17
CA GLU A 446 -11.28 -1.53 -23.46
C GLU A 446 -12.03 -2.88 -23.47
N PRO A 447 -13.20 -2.98 -22.82
CA PRO A 447 -13.93 -4.24 -22.63
C PRO A 447 -14.42 -4.90 -23.94
N SER A 448 -14.32 -4.23 -25.09
CA SER A 448 -14.78 -4.75 -26.39
C SER A 448 -14.12 -6.07 -26.76
N LYS A 449 -12.83 -6.26 -26.45
CA LYS A 449 -12.12 -7.52 -26.74
C LYS A 449 -12.75 -8.72 -26.06
N ILE A 450 -13.25 -8.53 -24.83
CA ILE A 450 -13.94 -9.60 -24.10
C ILE A 450 -15.29 -9.87 -24.75
N THR A 451 -16.09 -8.84 -25.00
CA THR A 451 -17.45 -9.02 -25.55
C THR A 451 -17.41 -9.58 -26.99
N GLU A 452 -16.42 -9.20 -27.80
CA GLU A 452 -16.17 -9.78 -29.12
C GLU A 452 -15.80 -11.26 -29.04
N ALA A 453 -14.92 -11.64 -28.10
CA ALA A 453 -14.53 -13.03 -27.90
C ALA A 453 -15.72 -13.91 -27.45
N LEU A 454 -16.57 -13.41 -26.55
CA LEU A 454 -17.79 -14.12 -26.15
C LEU A 454 -18.76 -14.30 -27.32
N LYS A 455 -18.98 -13.24 -28.12
CA LYS A 455 -19.84 -13.31 -29.31
C LYS A 455 -19.32 -14.29 -30.36
N ALA A 456 -18.01 -14.34 -30.59
CA ALA A 456 -17.38 -15.29 -31.50
C ALA A 456 -17.59 -16.76 -31.07
N GLU A 457 -17.76 -16.98 -29.77
CA GLU A 457 -18.02 -18.30 -29.16
C GLU A 457 -19.51 -18.63 -29.02
N GLY A 458 -20.38 -17.77 -29.54
CA GLY A 458 -21.84 -17.91 -29.46
C GLY A 458 -22.37 -17.82 -28.03
N LEU A 459 -21.65 -17.13 -27.13
CA LEU A 459 -22.01 -16.98 -25.72
C LEU A 459 -22.79 -15.68 -25.47
N ASP A 460 -23.82 -15.77 -24.63
CA ASP A 460 -24.52 -14.60 -24.09
C ASP A 460 -23.75 -14.09 -22.86
N GLY A 461 -23.43 -12.79 -22.83
CA GLY A 461 -22.75 -12.19 -21.68
C GLY A 461 -23.61 -12.15 -20.41
N LYS A 462 -24.94 -12.34 -20.50
CA LYS A 462 -25.83 -12.35 -19.32
C LYS A 462 -25.55 -13.50 -18.34
N SER A 463 -24.97 -14.59 -18.80
CA SER A 463 -24.58 -15.75 -17.99
C SER A 463 -23.08 -15.80 -17.73
N ALA A 464 -22.38 -14.67 -17.90
CA ALA A 464 -20.97 -14.54 -17.60
C ALA A 464 -20.74 -13.86 -16.24
N VAL A 465 -19.74 -14.38 -15.53
CA VAL A 465 -19.17 -13.76 -14.35
C VAL A 465 -17.72 -13.42 -14.64
N MET A 466 -17.37 -12.16 -14.44
CA MET A 466 -16.03 -11.66 -14.65
C MET A 466 -15.39 -11.26 -13.32
N VAL A 467 -14.22 -11.81 -13.07
CA VAL A 467 -13.32 -11.36 -12.01
C VAL A 467 -12.22 -10.54 -12.64
N VAL A 468 -12.04 -9.33 -12.13
CA VAL A 468 -10.92 -8.48 -12.53
C VAL A 468 -9.91 -8.46 -11.40
N GLY A 469 -8.69 -8.88 -11.70
CA GLY A 469 -7.55 -8.81 -10.78
C GLY A 469 -7.23 -7.36 -10.36
N ASN A 470 -6.29 -7.18 -9.43
CA ASN A 470 -5.91 -5.85 -8.92
C ASN A 470 -5.37 -4.95 -10.03
N GLY A 471 -6.26 -4.28 -10.77
CA GLY A 471 -5.88 -3.59 -12.00
C GLY A 471 -6.90 -2.56 -12.47
N PHE A 472 -8.11 -2.49 -11.89
CA PHE A 472 -9.13 -1.54 -12.36
C PHE A 472 -8.71 -0.07 -12.15
N HIS A 473 -7.88 0.19 -11.13
CA HIS A 473 -7.26 1.50 -10.91
C HIS A 473 -6.09 1.81 -11.88
N GLU A 474 -5.64 0.83 -12.65
CA GLU A 474 -4.57 1.00 -13.65
C GLU A 474 -5.06 1.54 -14.99
N ILE A 475 -6.38 1.67 -15.18
CA ILE A 475 -6.95 2.32 -16.36
C ILE A 475 -6.34 3.73 -16.44
N ARG A 476 -5.74 4.07 -17.57
CA ARG A 476 -5.04 5.34 -17.78
C ARG A 476 -6.02 6.46 -18.07
N ASP A 477 -5.64 7.70 -17.77
CA ASP A 477 -6.40 8.91 -18.09
C ASP A 477 -7.87 8.83 -17.63
N GLN A 478 -8.06 8.36 -16.40
CA GLN A 478 -9.40 8.19 -15.84
C GLN A 478 -10.13 9.53 -15.77
N SER A 479 -11.36 9.53 -16.25
CA SER A 479 -12.38 10.54 -15.98
C SER A 479 -13.66 9.84 -15.58
N ASP A 480 -14.59 10.54 -14.93
CA ASP A 480 -15.90 9.96 -14.58
C ASP A 480 -16.60 9.41 -15.83
N THR A 481 -16.59 10.18 -16.93
CA THR A 481 -17.15 9.75 -18.21
C THR A 481 -16.49 8.49 -18.75
N LYS A 482 -15.15 8.44 -18.78
CA LYS A 482 -14.41 7.26 -19.28
C LYS A 482 -14.74 6.04 -18.44
N MET A 483 -14.74 6.15 -17.11
CA MET A 483 -14.99 5.00 -16.25
C MET A 483 -16.42 4.49 -16.33
N ILE A 484 -17.40 5.39 -16.50
CA ILE A 484 -18.79 4.98 -16.78
C ILE A 484 -18.87 4.23 -18.10
N GLN A 485 -18.18 4.67 -19.15
CA GLN A 485 -18.14 3.99 -20.45
C GLN A 485 -17.51 2.60 -20.35
N VAL A 486 -16.37 2.48 -19.66
CA VAL A 486 -15.69 1.20 -19.42
C VAL A 486 -16.63 0.23 -18.70
N LEU A 487 -17.21 0.66 -17.58
CA LEU A 487 -18.15 -0.18 -16.80
C LEU A 487 -19.38 -0.56 -17.64
N ASN A 488 -19.91 0.36 -18.44
CA ASN A 488 -21.04 0.07 -19.33
C ASN A 488 -20.68 -1.00 -20.39
N GLY A 489 -19.45 -1.00 -20.90
CA GLY A 489 -18.97 -2.07 -21.78
C GLY A 489 -18.89 -3.43 -21.07
N TYR A 490 -18.40 -3.45 -19.82
CA TYR A 490 -18.42 -4.67 -19.00
C TYR A 490 -19.82 -5.16 -18.64
N ARG A 491 -20.80 -4.26 -18.54
CA ARG A 491 -22.20 -4.63 -18.29
C ARG A 491 -22.75 -5.58 -19.34
N GLU A 492 -22.30 -5.46 -20.59
CA GLU A 492 -22.65 -6.41 -21.66
C GLU A 492 -22.06 -7.81 -21.43
N ALA A 493 -21.01 -7.93 -20.62
CA ALA A 493 -20.34 -9.18 -20.26
C ALA A 493 -20.79 -9.76 -18.90
N GLY A 494 -21.85 -9.22 -18.27
CA GLY A 494 -22.49 -9.83 -17.09
C GLY A 494 -22.07 -9.28 -15.74
N ILE A 495 -22.00 -10.17 -14.73
CA ILE A 495 -21.63 -9.81 -13.34
C ILE A 495 -20.14 -9.46 -13.30
N LEU A 496 -19.80 -8.37 -12.61
CA LEU A 496 -18.44 -7.87 -12.50
C LEU A 496 -17.98 -7.84 -11.05
N LEU A 497 -16.91 -8.59 -10.77
CA LEU A 497 -16.24 -8.66 -9.48
C LEU A 497 -14.91 -7.90 -9.58
N ILE A 498 -14.87 -6.68 -9.03
CA ILE A 498 -13.73 -5.79 -9.19
C ILE A 498 -12.91 -5.82 -7.90
N PHE A 499 -11.69 -6.37 -7.95
CA PHE A 499 -10.71 -6.10 -6.91
C PHE A 499 -9.91 -4.84 -7.26
N THR A 500 -9.98 -3.84 -6.39
CA THR A 500 -9.23 -2.60 -6.57
C THR A 500 -8.83 -2.00 -5.24
N GLU A 501 -7.71 -1.29 -5.22
CA GLU A 501 -7.36 -0.41 -4.11
C GLU A 501 -8.44 0.67 -4.00
N GLU A 502 -9.05 0.73 -2.83
CA GLU A 502 -10.12 1.66 -2.51
C GLU A 502 -9.46 2.80 -1.77
N THR A 503 -9.20 3.90 -2.48
CA THR A 503 -9.09 5.28 -1.97
C THR A 503 -8.01 6.07 -2.71
N GLY A 504 -8.46 6.94 -3.61
CA GLY A 504 -7.82 8.22 -3.87
C GLY A 504 -7.91 9.09 -2.62
N LEU A 505 -7.14 8.74 -1.60
CA LEU A 505 -7.06 9.51 -0.36
C LEU A 505 -6.65 10.95 -0.71
N THR A 506 -7.34 11.90 -0.07
CA THR A 506 -6.94 13.30 -0.15
C THR A 506 -5.58 13.49 0.52
N ASP A 507 -4.87 14.56 0.19
CA ASP A 507 -3.61 14.89 0.88
C ASP A 507 -3.80 15.03 2.38
N SER A 508 -4.94 15.60 2.80
CA SER A 508 -5.28 15.75 4.20
C SER A 508 -5.48 14.40 4.88
N ASP A 509 -6.16 13.46 4.23
CA ASP A 509 -6.27 12.10 4.77
C ASP A 509 -4.89 11.45 4.88
N LEU A 510 -4.05 11.53 3.84
CA LEU A 510 -2.70 10.97 3.87
C LEU A 510 -1.84 11.59 4.97
N LEU A 511 -1.83 12.92 5.10
CA LEU A 511 -1.12 13.63 6.16
C LEU A 511 -1.57 13.14 7.55
N ASN A 512 -2.88 13.01 7.76
CA ASN A 512 -3.46 12.59 9.04
C ASN A 512 -3.24 11.09 9.34
N THR A 513 -2.88 10.27 8.36
CA THR A 513 -2.54 8.87 8.58
C THR A 513 -1.10 8.63 9.00
N ALA A 514 -0.23 9.64 8.88
CA ALA A 514 1.21 9.49 9.00
C ALA A 514 1.68 8.26 8.21
N TRP A 515 2.27 7.26 8.87
CA TRP A 515 2.76 6.03 8.26
C TRP A 515 1.77 4.86 8.34
N ASN A 516 0.50 5.05 8.73
CA ASN A 516 -0.45 3.94 8.90
C ASN A 516 -1.04 3.41 7.58
N THR A 517 -0.53 3.85 6.43
CA THR A 517 -0.88 3.36 5.09
C THR A 517 0.30 3.59 4.12
N TYR A 518 0.40 2.77 3.07
CA TYR A 518 1.36 2.95 1.96
C TYR A 518 0.81 3.83 0.83
N HIS A 519 -0.40 4.38 1.01
CA HIS A 519 -1.13 5.04 -0.08
C HIS A 519 -0.47 6.32 -0.60
N ALA A 520 0.41 6.99 0.17
CA ALA A 520 1.09 8.19 -0.31
C ALA A 520 2.06 7.86 -1.45
N GLY A 521 2.96 6.89 -1.25
CA GLY A 521 3.84 6.40 -2.31
C GLY A 521 3.09 5.69 -3.42
N PHE A 522 2.06 4.90 -3.08
CA PHE A 522 1.19 4.25 -4.07
C PHE A 522 0.54 5.28 -5.01
N ARG A 523 -0.09 6.33 -4.47
CA ARG A 523 -0.70 7.39 -5.27
C ARG A 523 0.32 8.10 -6.15
N HIS A 524 1.49 8.44 -5.60
CA HIS A 524 2.56 9.12 -6.34
C HIS A 524 2.96 8.34 -7.60
N VAL A 525 3.27 7.04 -7.47
CA VAL A 525 3.71 6.24 -8.62
C VAL A 525 2.60 5.98 -9.65
N HIS A 526 1.35 5.85 -9.20
CA HIS A 526 0.19 5.67 -10.08
C HIS A 526 -0.09 6.95 -10.88
N GLU A 527 -0.15 8.11 -10.22
CA GLU A 527 -0.39 9.39 -10.89
C GLU A 527 0.72 9.72 -11.89
N MET A 528 1.98 9.43 -11.53
CA MET A 528 3.16 9.58 -12.39
C MET A 528 3.04 8.75 -13.68
N SER A 529 2.49 7.54 -13.60
CA SER A 529 2.29 6.66 -14.76
C SER A 529 0.99 6.89 -15.53
N GLY A 530 0.24 7.94 -15.21
CA GLY A 530 -1.01 8.26 -15.89
C GLY A 530 -2.24 7.50 -15.37
N GLN A 531 -2.09 6.74 -14.29
CA GLN A 531 -3.16 5.98 -13.63
C GLN A 531 -3.88 6.86 -12.59
N GLY A 532 -5.06 6.42 -12.14
CA GLY A 532 -5.91 7.20 -11.24
C GLY A 532 -6.49 6.37 -10.11
N LEU A 533 -6.44 6.91 -8.89
CA LEU A 533 -7.12 6.34 -7.72
C LEU A 533 -8.42 7.08 -7.46
N ARG A 534 -9.52 6.35 -7.27
CA ARG A 534 -10.84 6.94 -6.97
C ARG A 534 -11.16 6.89 -5.48
N PRO A 535 -11.82 7.92 -4.94
CA PRO A 535 -12.15 7.95 -3.52
C PRO A 535 -13.21 6.89 -3.18
N SER A 536 -13.24 6.44 -1.92
CA SER A 536 -14.25 5.51 -1.40
C SER A 536 -15.66 6.11 -1.40
N TRP A 537 -15.76 7.43 -1.25
CA TRP A 537 -17.00 8.20 -1.38
C TRP A 537 -16.68 9.60 -1.89
N ARG A 538 -17.65 10.23 -2.56
CA ARG A 538 -17.51 11.61 -3.02
C ARG A 538 -17.48 12.56 -1.83
N ASN A 539 -16.63 13.59 -1.89
CA ASN A 539 -16.60 14.57 -0.80
C ASN A 539 -17.95 15.30 -0.65
N GLU A 540 -18.22 15.89 0.52
CA GLU A 540 -19.51 16.55 0.82
C GLU A 540 -19.83 17.71 -0.14
N LYS A 541 -18.81 18.29 -0.79
CA LYS A 541 -18.97 19.36 -1.78
C LYS A 541 -19.25 18.84 -3.19
N GLY A 542 -19.18 17.53 -3.42
CA GLY A 542 -19.28 16.93 -4.75
C GLY A 542 -18.07 17.18 -5.65
N GLU A 543 -16.96 17.70 -5.12
CA GLU A 543 -15.76 18.01 -5.88
C GLU A 543 -14.86 16.76 -6.04
N GLY A 544 -14.12 16.68 -7.16
CA GLY A 544 -13.23 15.55 -7.47
C GLY A 544 -13.91 14.37 -8.18
N MET A 545 -13.15 13.29 -8.36
CA MET A 545 -13.62 12.08 -9.06
C MET A 545 -14.71 11.35 -8.27
N MET A 546 -15.67 10.75 -8.98
CA MET A 546 -16.67 9.84 -8.41
C MET A 546 -16.01 8.58 -7.82
N SER A 547 -16.67 7.97 -6.83
CA SER A 547 -16.24 6.67 -6.30
C SER A 547 -16.48 5.55 -7.31
N TRP A 548 -15.83 4.40 -7.11
CA TRP A 548 -16.07 3.21 -7.92
C TRP A 548 -17.54 2.78 -7.94
N SER A 549 -18.20 2.82 -6.78
CA SER A 549 -19.63 2.46 -6.70
C SER A 549 -20.53 3.48 -7.42
N GLU A 550 -20.22 4.77 -7.34
CA GLU A 550 -20.99 5.81 -8.05
C GLU A 550 -20.82 5.69 -9.58
N CYS A 551 -19.61 5.39 -10.07
CA CYS A 551 -19.39 5.09 -11.48
C CYS A 551 -20.12 3.82 -11.94
N ALA A 552 -20.11 2.76 -11.14
CA ALA A 552 -20.81 1.52 -11.44
C ALA A 552 -22.34 1.73 -11.51
N GLU A 553 -22.91 2.46 -10.55
CA GLU A 553 -24.33 2.79 -10.53
C GLU A 553 -24.76 3.64 -11.71
N LYS A 554 -23.93 4.61 -12.13
CA LYS A 554 -24.17 5.39 -13.35
C LYS A 554 -23.98 4.57 -14.64
N ALA A 555 -23.33 3.43 -14.56
CA ALA A 555 -23.16 2.47 -15.66
C ALA A 555 -24.22 1.35 -15.62
N ASP A 556 -25.35 1.55 -14.93
CA ASP A 556 -26.44 0.57 -14.75
C ASP A 556 -26.01 -0.75 -14.08
N TYR A 557 -25.02 -0.70 -13.19
CA TYR A 557 -24.77 -1.75 -12.22
C TYR A 557 -25.45 -1.43 -10.89
N ARG A 558 -25.83 -2.48 -10.17
CA ARG A 558 -26.15 -2.40 -8.75
C ARG A 558 -25.00 -3.00 -7.94
N VAL A 559 -24.40 -2.20 -7.05
CA VAL A 559 -23.34 -2.66 -6.16
C VAL A 559 -23.96 -3.32 -4.93
N LEU A 560 -23.72 -4.61 -4.74
CA LEU A 560 -24.28 -5.36 -3.62
C LEU A 560 -23.31 -5.36 -2.43
N HIS A 561 -23.44 -4.38 -1.53
CA HIS A 561 -22.50 -4.20 -0.41
C HIS A 561 -22.41 -5.41 0.53
N ARG A 562 -23.46 -6.23 0.60
CA ARG A 562 -23.46 -7.49 1.37
C ARG A 562 -22.41 -8.51 0.86
N TYR A 563 -22.16 -8.51 -0.46
CA TYR A 563 -21.20 -9.40 -1.11
C TYR A 563 -19.86 -8.70 -1.38
N THR A 564 -19.82 -7.37 -1.25
CA THR A 564 -18.59 -6.59 -1.33
C THR A 564 -17.70 -6.84 -0.12
N ALA A 565 -16.48 -7.32 -0.36
CA ALA A 565 -15.49 -7.55 0.68
C ALA A 565 -14.57 -6.33 0.83
N THR A 566 -14.40 -5.86 2.05
CA THR A 566 -13.44 -4.77 2.37
C THR A 566 -12.28 -5.33 3.16
N THR A 567 -11.07 -4.85 2.87
CA THR A 567 -9.90 -5.14 3.68
C THR A 567 -9.86 -4.24 4.93
N ARG A 568 -8.68 -4.11 5.55
CA ARG A 568 -8.49 -3.29 6.74
C ARG A 568 -8.79 -1.82 6.43
N THR A 569 -9.36 -1.13 7.42
CA THR A 569 -9.58 0.31 7.40
C THR A 569 -8.31 1.11 7.69
N ILE A 570 -8.25 2.31 7.12
CA ILE A 570 -7.08 3.19 7.19
C ILE A 570 -6.89 3.77 8.60
N TYR A 571 -7.97 4.19 9.25
CA TYR A 571 -7.88 4.78 10.60
C TYR A 571 -8.12 3.70 11.68
N PRO A 572 -7.33 3.65 12.77
CA PRO A 572 -7.55 2.73 13.88
C PRO A 572 -8.56 3.29 14.90
N TYR A 573 -9.52 4.09 14.44
CA TYR A 573 -10.59 4.69 15.22
C TYR A 573 -11.88 4.79 14.39
N LYS A 574 -13.00 5.01 15.08
CA LYS A 574 -14.29 5.25 14.41
C LYS A 574 -14.34 6.69 13.91
N LYS A 575 -14.32 6.89 12.60
CA LYS A 575 -14.64 8.19 11.98
C LYS A 575 -16.15 8.41 12.14
N GLY A 576 -16.58 9.62 12.52
CA GLY A 576 -17.94 9.94 12.99
C GLY A 576 -19.09 9.49 12.08
N ARG A 577 -19.71 10.41 11.32
CA ARG A 577 -20.75 10.06 10.32
C ARG A 577 -20.19 9.47 9.03
N ARG A 578 -18.89 9.66 8.76
CA ARG A 578 -18.23 9.15 7.56
C ARG A 578 -17.72 7.73 7.80
N LYS A 579 -17.91 6.84 6.82
CA LYS A 579 -17.32 5.49 6.84
C LYS A 579 -15.79 5.61 6.88
N ASN A 580 -15.14 4.76 7.66
CA ASN A 580 -13.68 4.68 7.66
C ASN A 580 -13.25 4.01 6.34
N PRO A 581 -12.38 4.65 5.53
CA PRO A 581 -12.02 4.11 4.23
C PRO A 581 -11.25 2.80 4.39
N SER A 582 -11.52 1.83 3.51
CA SER A 582 -10.74 0.60 3.42
C SER A 582 -9.45 0.86 2.65
N ILE A 583 -8.47 -0.04 2.73
CA ILE A 583 -7.30 -0.01 1.85
C ILE A 583 -7.70 -0.51 0.45
N SER A 584 -8.42 -1.63 0.39
CA SER A 584 -8.89 -2.25 -0.85
C SER A 584 -10.26 -2.85 -0.70
N VAL A 585 -10.96 -2.94 -1.83
CA VAL A 585 -12.31 -3.49 -1.90
C VAL A 585 -12.46 -4.43 -3.09
N THR A 586 -13.20 -5.51 -2.86
CA THR A 586 -13.74 -6.37 -3.90
C THR A 586 -15.20 -5.99 -4.11
N TYR A 587 -15.50 -5.14 -5.10
CA TYR A 587 -16.87 -4.74 -5.41
C TYR A 587 -17.60 -5.87 -6.12
N PHE A 588 -18.84 -6.14 -5.69
CA PHE A 588 -19.74 -7.08 -6.33
C PHE A 588 -20.80 -6.31 -7.12
N CYS A 589 -20.61 -6.20 -8.44
CA CYS A 589 -21.46 -5.40 -9.32
C CYS A 589 -22.34 -6.31 -10.18
N VAL A 590 -23.67 -6.19 -10.05
CA VAL A 590 -24.65 -6.96 -10.82
C VAL A 590 -25.40 -6.04 -11.78
N PRO A 591 -25.52 -6.35 -13.09
CA PRO A 591 -26.27 -5.50 -14.02
C PRO A 591 -27.69 -5.28 -13.53
N GLU A 592 -28.20 -4.04 -13.62
CA GLU A 592 -29.52 -3.67 -13.10
C GLU A 592 -30.65 -4.50 -13.72
N ALA A 593 -30.54 -4.86 -15.01
CA ALA A 593 -31.48 -5.76 -15.68
C ALA A 593 -31.50 -7.17 -15.05
N LEU A 594 -30.34 -7.69 -14.67
CA LEU A 594 -30.22 -8.98 -13.99
C LEU A 594 -30.79 -8.89 -12.57
N CYS A 595 -30.51 -7.82 -11.83
CA CYS A 595 -31.12 -7.57 -10.52
C CYS A 595 -32.65 -7.60 -10.57
N ARG A 596 -33.26 -6.99 -11.61
CA ARG A 596 -34.71 -7.03 -11.81
C ARG A 596 -35.22 -8.43 -12.09
N SER A 597 -34.53 -9.20 -12.95
CA SER A 597 -34.93 -10.58 -13.25
C SER A 597 -34.83 -11.53 -12.05
N LEU A 598 -33.88 -11.27 -11.15
CA LEU A 598 -33.64 -12.05 -9.93
C LEU A 598 -34.40 -11.51 -8.70
N ASN A 599 -35.24 -10.49 -8.86
CA ASN A 599 -35.99 -9.82 -7.79
C ASN A 599 -35.12 -9.34 -6.62
N ILE A 600 -33.91 -8.84 -6.90
CA ILE A 600 -32.99 -8.32 -5.87
C ILE A 600 -33.53 -6.98 -5.36
N SER A 601 -33.79 -6.88 -4.06
CA SER A 601 -34.31 -5.68 -3.41
C SER A 601 -33.22 -4.68 -3.01
N LEU A 602 -33.61 -3.48 -2.55
CA LEU A 602 -32.66 -2.52 -1.96
C LEU A 602 -32.11 -2.99 -0.61
N GLU A 603 -32.89 -3.76 0.17
CA GLU A 603 -32.44 -4.33 1.43
C GLU A 603 -31.32 -5.35 1.22
N ASP A 604 -31.41 -6.14 0.13
CA ASP A 604 -30.36 -7.09 -0.28
C ASP A 604 -29.03 -6.39 -0.61
N CYS A 605 -29.08 -5.10 -0.98
CA CYS A 605 -27.89 -4.32 -1.31
C CYS A 605 -27.09 -3.92 -0.07
N GLY A 606 -27.65 -4.03 1.13
CA GLY A 606 -26.95 -3.71 2.39
C GLY A 606 -26.64 -2.22 2.59
N ARG A 607 -27.35 -1.31 1.90
CA ARG A 607 -27.35 0.13 2.23
C ARG A 607 -28.31 0.34 3.40
N ALA A 608 -27.76 0.36 4.61
CA ALA A 608 -28.45 0.87 5.80
C ALA A 608 -28.07 2.33 6.04
#